data_AF-A0A562S304-F1
#
_entry.id   AF-A0A562S304-F1
#
_cell.length_a   1.000
_cell.length_b   1.000
_cell.length_c   1.000
_cell.angle_alpha   90.00
_cell.angle_beta   90.00
_cell.angle_gamma   90.00
#
_symmetry.space_group_name_H-M   'P 1'
#
loop_
_entity.id
_entity.type
_entity.pdbx_description
1 polymer ?
#
loop_
_entity_poly.entity_id
_entity_poly.type
_entity_poly.pdbx_seq_one_letter_code
_entity_poly.pdbx_strand_id
1 'polypeptide(L)'
;MYVNTSVRYIRMIRMIPRSPRKISASEIHSKLVDMEFDVSLRTVQRDLDILSGFFPICNDDEKPRGWMWEKDAPFETLPGMDPLSAFSFRMIETFPPSLMPVAVLKNLNLYFDVARKTLDTDVHKPLKKWPDKVKMLSRTQPLLPPLLDSDVLDTVYACLLEEKCFSATYQRRGEDGAVNYGHVNPLGIVVMPLS
;
A
#
# COMPACT_ATOMS: atom_id res chain seq x y z
N MET A 1 -32.17 2.06 23.77
CA MET A 1 -31.00 2.85 23.34
C MET A 1 -30.95 2.75 21.82
N TYR A 2 -31.20 3.84 21.08
CA TYR A 2 -31.24 3.81 19.61
C TYR A 2 -29.87 3.38 19.09
N VAL A 3 -29.73 2.12 18.67
CA VAL A 3 -28.51 1.63 18.01
C VAL A 3 -28.41 2.39 16.70
N ASN A 4 -27.46 3.32 16.64
CA ASN A 4 -27.37 4.32 15.59
C ASN A 4 -26.93 3.65 14.28
N THR A 5 -27.87 3.48 13.34
CA THR A 5 -27.67 2.89 12.00
C THR A 5 -26.41 3.43 11.31
N SER A 6 -26.08 4.71 11.50
CA SER A 6 -24.88 5.33 10.93
C SER A 6 -23.59 4.73 11.48
N VAL A 7 -23.52 4.43 12.78
CA VAL A 7 -22.36 3.78 13.40
C VAL A 7 -22.23 2.35 12.86
N ARG A 8 -23.34 1.63 12.69
CA ARG A 8 -23.35 0.30 12.08
C ARG A 8 -22.79 0.34 10.66
N TYR A 9 -23.23 1.29 9.83
CA TYR A 9 -22.73 1.43 8.46
C TYR A 9 -21.22 1.68 8.43
N ILE A 10 -20.71 2.60 9.27
CA ILE A 10 -19.27 2.86 9.37
C ILE A 10 -18.51 1.59 9.77
N ARG A 11 -19.06 0.80 10.71
CA ARG A 11 -18.45 -0.47 11.12
C ARG A 11 -18.44 -1.49 9.99
N MET A 12 -19.55 -1.63 9.25
CA MET A 12 -19.65 -2.54 8.10
C MET A 12 -18.64 -2.18 7.01
N ILE A 13 -18.59 -0.91 6.60
CA ILE A 13 -17.64 -0.38 5.60
C ILE A 13 -16.19 -0.71 5.99
N ARG A 14 -15.83 -0.54 7.27
CA ARG A 14 -14.49 -0.83 7.80
C ARG A 14 -14.15 -2.33 7.86
N MET A 15 -15.13 -3.23 7.86
CA MET A 15 -14.89 -4.68 7.88
C MET A 15 -14.65 -5.27 6.50
N ILE A 16 -15.14 -4.61 5.44
CA ILE A 16 -15.04 -5.11 4.08
C ILE A 16 -13.58 -5.00 3.64
N PRO A 17 -12.94 -6.11 3.26
CA PRO A 17 -11.55 -6.09 2.81
C PRO A 17 -11.45 -5.62 1.36
N ARG A 18 -10.23 -5.36 0.91
CA ARG A 18 -9.95 -5.01 -0.49
C ARG A 18 -9.72 -6.26 -1.33
N SER A 19 -10.23 -6.25 -2.57
CA SER A 19 -9.99 -7.31 -3.56
C SER A 19 -8.49 -7.66 -3.64
N PRO A 20 -8.11 -8.95 -3.67
CA PRO A 20 -8.96 -10.13 -3.88
C PRO A 20 -9.53 -10.75 -2.58
N ARG A 21 -9.27 -10.17 -1.41
CA ARG A 21 -9.86 -10.67 -0.16
C ARG A 21 -11.34 -10.32 -0.12
N LYS A 22 -12.15 -11.18 0.49
CA LYS A 22 -13.61 -11.05 0.58
C LYS A 22 -14.14 -11.42 1.97
N ILE A 23 -15.32 -10.92 2.31
CA ILE A 23 -16.04 -11.25 3.57
C ILE A 23 -17.51 -11.53 3.28
N SER A 24 -18.09 -12.55 3.91
CA SER A 24 -19.51 -12.88 3.75
C SER A 24 -20.42 -12.02 4.62
N ALA A 25 -21.69 -11.87 4.20
CA ALA A 25 -22.70 -11.20 5.01
C ALA A 25 -22.92 -11.89 6.38
N SER A 26 -22.76 -13.21 6.44
CA SER A 26 -22.81 -13.98 7.70
C SER A 26 -21.67 -13.64 8.65
N GLU A 27 -20.45 -13.48 8.15
CA GLU A 27 -19.30 -13.08 8.97
C GLU A 27 -19.45 -11.65 9.49
N ILE A 28 -19.94 -10.72 8.65
CA ILE A 28 -20.24 -9.35 9.06
C ILE A 28 -21.31 -9.36 10.16
N HIS A 29 -22.39 -10.14 9.99
CA HIS A 29 -23.44 -10.26 10.98
C HIS A 29 -22.91 -10.78 12.32
N SER A 30 -22.10 -11.84 12.32
CA SER A 30 -21.48 -12.36 13.55
C SER A 30 -20.67 -11.28 14.26
N LYS A 31 -19.81 -10.57 13.54
CA LYS A 31 -19.00 -9.47 14.10
C LYS A 31 -19.85 -8.32 14.65
N LEU A 32 -21.00 -8.02 14.03
CA LEU A 32 -21.92 -6.99 14.51
C LEU A 32 -22.62 -7.42 15.80
N VAL A 33 -23.06 -8.68 15.89
CA VAL A 33 -23.66 -9.24 17.12
C VAL A 33 -22.65 -9.23 18.27
N ASP A 34 -21.38 -9.58 18.00
CA ASP A 34 -20.29 -9.53 19.00
C ASP A 34 -20.01 -8.11 19.50
N MET A 35 -20.38 -7.08 18.73
CA MET A 35 -20.32 -5.66 19.11
C MET A 35 -21.66 -5.14 19.66
N GLU A 36 -22.56 -6.03 20.09
CA GLU A 36 -23.86 -5.71 20.69
C GLU A 36 -24.83 -4.96 19.75
N PHE A 37 -24.67 -5.09 18.43
CA PHE A 37 -25.66 -4.61 17.47
C PHE A 37 -26.81 -5.62 17.32
N ASP A 38 -28.03 -5.22 17.69
CA ASP A 38 -29.25 -5.98 17.44
C ASP A 38 -29.71 -5.80 15.99
N VAL A 39 -29.21 -6.66 15.09
CA VAL A 39 -29.59 -6.68 13.67
C VAL A 39 -29.71 -8.09 13.14
N SER A 40 -30.65 -8.31 12.22
CA SER A 40 -30.77 -9.59 11.53
C SER A 40 -29.80 -9.72 10.36
N LEU A 41 -29.49 -10.95 9.95
CA LEU A 41 -28.72 -11.22 8.73
C LEU A 41 -29.36 -10.58 7.48
N ARG A 42 -30.70 -10.56 7.39
CA ARG A 42 -31.43 -9.90 6.29
C ARG A 42 -31.18 -8.39 6.28
N THR A 43 -31.06 -7.77 7.45
CA THR A 43 -30.71 -6.35 7.57
C THR A 43 -29.31 -6.10 7.06
N VAL A 44 -28.34 -6.93 7.45
CA VAL A 44 -26.94 -6.81 6.98
C VAL A 44 -26.85 -6.96 5.46
N GLN A 45 -27.55 -7.92 4.87
CA GLN A 45 -27.60 -8.10 3.41
C GLN A 45 -28.18 -6.86 2.72
N ARG A 46 -29.32 -6.34 3.21
CA ARG A 46 -29.94 -5.13 2.67
C ARG A 46 -29.03 -3.90 2.82
N ASP A 47 -28.36 -3.77 3.95
CA ASP A 47 -27.43 -2.67 4.23
C ASP A 47 -26.22 -2.73 3.28
N LEU A 48 -25.69 -3.93 2.99
CA LEU A 48 -24.61 -4.12 2.01
C LEU A 48 -25.04 -3.75 0.59
N ASP A 49 -26.24 -4.14 0.17
CA ASP A 49 -26.79 -3.74 -1.13
C ASP A 49 -26.91 -2.20 -1.22
N ILE A 50 -27.41 -1.54 -0.16
CA ILE A 50 -27.47 -0.07 -0.09
C ILE A 50 -26.07 0.53 -0.17
N LEU A 51 -25.11 0.04 0.61
CA LEU A 51 -23.75 0.56 0.65
C LEU A 51 -23.04 0.42 -0.70
N SER A 52 -23.23 -0.67 -1.43
CA SER A 52 -22.69 -0.83 -2.79
C SER A 52 -23.23 0.16 -3.81
N GLY A 53 -24.38 0.79 -3.54
CA GLY A 53 -24.90 1.87 -4.36
C GLY A 53 -24.17 3.21 -4.17
N PHE A 54 -23.45 3.39 -3.06
CA PHE A 54 -22.78 4.65 -2.71
C PHE A 54 -21.26 4.55 -2.65
N PHE A 55 -20.72 3.36 -2.44
CA PHE A 55 -19.30 3.09 -2.31
C PHE A 55 -18.86 2.04 -3.36
N PRO A 56 -17.61 2.08 -3.84
CA PRO A 56 -17.03 1.09 -4.75
C PRO A 56 -16.79 -0.27 -4.05
N ILE A 57 -17.87 -0.87 -3.59
CA ILE A 57 -17.97 -2.18 -2.96
C ILE A 57 -18.71 -3.08 -3.93
N CYS A 58 -18.11 -4.21 -4.26
CA CYS A 58 -18.69 -5.23 -5.13
C CYS A 58 -18.81 -6.57 -4.39
N ASN A 59 -19.48 -7.52 -5.02
CA ASN A 59 -19.51 -8.91 -4.59
C ASN A 59 -19.11 -9.85 -5.73
N ASP A 60 -18.80 -11.09 -5.40
CA ASP A 60 -18.34 -12.12 -6.35
C ASP A 60 -19.48 -12.89 -7.05
N ASP A 61 -20.75 -12.49 -6.85
CA ASP A 61 -21.95 -13.21 -7.30
C ASP A 61 -22.03 -14.70 -6.89
N GLU A 62 -21.15 -15.17 -6.00
CA GLU A 62 -21.14 -16.54 -5.50
C GLU A 62 -22.20 -16.74 -4.40
N LYS A 63 -22.43 -18.01 -4.02
CA LYS A 63 -23.30 -18.37 -2.89
C LYS A 63 -22.47 -19.11 -1.82
N PRO A 64 -22.25 -18.53 -0.63
CA PRO A 64 -22.66 -17.19 -0.19
C PRO A 64 -21.83 -16.07 -0.84
N ARG A 65 -22.46 -14.92 -1.11
CA ARG A 65 -21.80 -13.74 -1.70
C ARG A 65 -20.66 -13.25 -0.82
N GLY A 66 -19.47 -13.12 -1.39
CA GLY A 66 -18.31 -12.48 -0.79
C GLY A 66 -18.23 -11.01 -1.20
N TRP A 67 -18.25 -10.11 -0.22
CA TRP A 67 -18.17 -8.66 -0.39
C TRP A 67 -16.74 -8.17 -0.29
N MET A 68 -16.37 -7.22 -1.14
CA MET A 68 -15.03 -6.63 -1.19
C MET A 68 -15.06 -5.22 -1.77
N TRP A 69 -14.07 -4.41 -1.41
CA TRP A 69 -13.79 -3.18 -2.15
C TRP A 69 -13.17 -3.51 -3.50
N GLU A 70 -13.55 -2.75 -4.53
CA GLU A 70 -12.92 -2.84 -5.84
C GLU A 70 -11.40 -2.60 -5.74
N LYS A 71 -10.64 -3.27 -6.62
CA LYS A 71 -9.18 -3.17 -6.64
C LYS A 71 -8.72 -1.72 -6.76
N ASP A 72 -9.39 -0.96 -7.63
CA ASP A 72 -9.05 0.41 -7.99
C ASP A 72 -9.90 1.48 -7.25
N ALA A 73 -10.66 1.07 -6.23
CA ALA A 73 -11.43 2.00 -5.41
C ALA A 73 -10.56 3.14 -4.84
N PRO A 74 -10.98 4.41 -4.87
CA PRO A 74 -10.24 5.47 -4.19
C PRO A 74 -9.97 5.08 -2.73
N PHE A 75 -8.75 5.32 -2.25
CA PHE A 75 -8.46 5.11 -0.83
C PHE A 75 -9.13 6.20 -0.02
N GLU A 76 -10.30 5.88 0.52
CA GLU A 76 -11.00 6.77 1.42
C GLU A 76 -10.57 6.48 2.86
N THR A 77 -9.67 7.29 3.39
CA THR A 77 -9.42 7.29 4.83
C THR A 77 -10.54 8.05 5.53
N LEU A 78 -11.00 7.51 6.66
CA LEU A 78 -11.93 8.19 7.56
C LEU A 78 -11.26 8.31 8.95
N PRO A 79 -10.81 9.52 9.36
CA PRO A 79 -10.91 10.79 8.63
C PRO A 79 -10.01 10.87 7.38
N GLY A 80 -10.36 11.75 6.45
CA GLY A 80 -9.54 12.06 5.27
C GLY A 80 -8.13 12.49 5.67
N MET A 81 -7.15 12.31 4.80
CA MET A 81 -5.77 12.74 5.06
C MET A 81 -5.71 14.27 5.21
N ASP A 82 -5.21 14.75 6.35
CA ASP A 82 -5.03 16.18 6.59
C ASP A 82 -3.86 16.76 5.76
N PRO A 83 -3.81 18.08 5.53
CA PRO A 83 -2.80 18.70 4.67
C PRO A 83 -1.35 18.50 5.12
N LEU A 84 -1.08 18.40 6.43
CA LEU A 84 0.27 18.22 6.94
C LEU A 84 0.73 16.78 6.70
N SER A 85 -0.13 15.80 6.99
CA SER A 85 0.14 14.40 6.62
C SER A 85 0.35 14.24 5.12
N ALA A 86 -0.49 14.88 4.29
CA ALA A 86 -0.33 14.88 2.84
C ALA A 86 1.01 15.48 2.40
N PHE A 87 1.43 16.58 3.02
CA PHE A 87 2.75 17.16 2.79
C PHE A 87 3.88 16.20 3.18
N SER A 88 3.80 15.52 4.33
CA SER A 88 4.78 14.51 4.74
C SER A 88 4.89 13.36 3.73
N PHE A 89 3.77 12.83 3.24
CA PHE A 89 3.79 11.80 2.19
C PHE A 89 4.39 12.31 0.89
N ARG A 90 4.09 13.55 0.49
CA ARG A 90 4.72 14.20 -0.67
C ARG A 90 6.22 14.41 -0.51
N MET A 91 6.68 14.67 0.72
CA MET A 91 8.11 14.71 1.01
C MET A 91 8.73 13.33 0.88
N ILE A 92 8.11 12.29 1.45
CA ILE A 92 8.57 10.89 1.33
C ILE A 92 8.68 10.47 -0.14
N GLU A 93 7.71 10.82 -0.97
CA GLU A 93 7.73 10.54 -2.42
C GLU A 93 8.93 11.18 -3.15
N THR A 94 9.47 12.29 -2.65
CA THR A 94 10.66 12.91 -3.22
C THR A 94 11.98 12.29 -2.77
N PHE A 95 11.97 11.36 -1.80
CA PHE A 95 13.19 10.64 -1.43
C PHE A 95 13.57 9.65 -2.54
N PRO A 96 14.88 9.38 -2.73
CA PRO A 96 15.32 8.41 -3.72
C PRO A 96 14.63 7.05 -3.51
N PRO A 97 13.99 6.48 -4.56
CA PRO A 97 13.33 5.17 -4.48
C PRO A 97 14.27 4.07 -3.98
N SER A 98 15.57 4.23 -4.23
CA SER A 98 16.62 3.31 -3.80
C SER A 98 16.78 3.20 -2.27
N LEU A 99 16.23 4.14 -1.49
CA LEU A 99 16.21 4.04 -0.02
C LEU A 99 14.99 3.28 0.52
N MET A 100 14.06 2.85 -0.34
CA MET A 100 12.86 2.13 0.05
C MET A 100 12.79 0.77 -0.66
N PRO A 101 12.51 -0.34 0.06
CA PRO A 101 12.20 -1.61 -0.59
C PRO A 101 11.01 -1.45 -1.55
N VAL A 102 11.05 -2.13 -2.71
CA VAL A 102 10.00 -2.06 -3.73
C VAL A 102 8.61 -2.41 -3.15
N ALA A 103 8.56 -3.34 -2.20
CA ALA A 103 7.34 -3.71 -1.48
C ALA A 103 6.73 -2.55 -0.67
N VAL A 104 7.58 -1.73 -0.02
CA VAL A 104 7.14 -0.57 0.76
C VAL A 104 6.60 0.52 -0.16
N LEU A 105 7.31 0.80 -1.28
CA LEU A 105 6.84 1.76 -2.29
C LEU A 105 5.47 1.35 -2.86
N LYS A 106 5.29 0.08 -3.21
CA LYS A 106 4.00 -0.44 -3.69
C LYS A 106 2.87 -0.22 -2.68
N ASN A 107 3.13 -0.40 -1.40
CA ASN A 107 2.15 -0.17 -0.34
C ASN A 107 1.84 1.32 -0.11
N LEU A 108 2.84 2.20 -0.28
CA LEU A 108 2.70 3.64 -0.07
C LEU A 108 2.07 4.40 -1.24
N ASN A 109 2.11 3.85 -2.46
CA ASN A 109 1.58 4.49 -3.67
C ASN A 109 0.17 5.07 -3.47
N LEU A 110 -0.70 4.31 -2.81
CA LEU A 110 -2.07 4.72 -2.56
C LEU A 110 -2.16 5.96 -1.67
N TYR A 111 -1.28 6.06 -0.67
CA TYR A 111 -1.16 7.25 0.19
C TYR A 111 -0.58 8.44 -0.57
N PHE A 112 0.35 8.21 -1.50
CA PHE A 112 0.88 9.27 -2.36
C PHE A 112 -0.20 9.86 -3.28
N ASP A 113 -1.09 9.03 -3.82
CA ASP A 113 -2.25 9.47 -4.61
C ASP A 113 -3.21 10.32 -3.79
N VAL A 114 -3.55 9.88 -2.57
CA VAL A 114 -4.39 10.68 -1.66
C VAL A 114 -3.72 11.99 -1.29
N ALA A 115 -2.42 11.96 -0.96
CA ALA A 115 -1.66 13.14 -0.61
C ALA A 115 -1.61 14.17 -1.74
N ARG A 116 -1.43 13.72 -2.99
CA ARG A 116 -1.54 14.58 -4.18
C ARG A 116 -2.90 15.25 -4.24
N LYS A 117 -3.99 14.49 -4.13
CA LYS A 117 -5.36 15.01 -4.20
C LYS A 117 -5.65 16.00 -3.06
N THR A 118 -5.22 15.71 -1.84
CA THR A 118 -5.40 16.61 -0.69
C THR A 118 -4.70 17.96 -0.90
N LEU A 119 -3.49 17.97 -1.46
CA LEU A 119 -2.73 19.20 -1.74
C LEU A 119 -3.09 19.87 -3.07
N ASP A 120 -3.91 19.26 -3.93
CA ASP A 120 -4.23 19.79 -5.25
C ASP A 120 -5.14 21.03 -5.20
N THR A 121 -5.61 21.39 -4.01
CA THR A 121 -6.45 22.56 -3.75
C THR A 121 -5.62 23.86 -3.64
N ASP A 122 -6.19 24.98 -4.11
CA ASP A 122 -5.51 26.30 -4.10
C ASP A 122 -5.20 26.81 -2.69
N VAL A 123 -5.90 26.31 -1.67
CA VAL A 123 -5.71 26.67 -0.24
C VAL A 123 -4.31 26.27 0.26
N HIS A 124 -3.71 25.23 -0.31
CA HIS A 124 -2.42 24.69 0.12
C HIS A 124 -1.29 24.91 -0.90
N LYS A 125 -1.42 25.94 -1.75
CA LYS A 125 -0.46 26.28 -2.82
C LYS A 125 1.01 26.34 -2.37
N PRO A 126 1.39 26.84 -1.16
CA PRO A 126 2.77 26.79 -0.70
C PRO A 126 3.28 25.36 -0.46
N LEU A 127 2.48 24.51 0.20
CA LEU A 127 2.82 23.11 0.49
C LEU A 127 2.90 22.28 -0.79
N LYS A 128 1.96 22.49 -1.72
CA LYS A 128 1.95 21.85 -3.05
C LYS A 128 3.24 22.09 -3.83
N LYS A 129 3.79 23.32 -3.78
CA LYS A 129 4.99 23.74 -4.54
C LYS A 129 6.31 23.45 -3.85
N TRP A 130 6.31 23.14 -2.55
CA TRP A 130 7.56 22.94 -1.80
C TRP A 130 8.44 21.78 -2.31
N PRO A 131 7.88 20.61 -2.69
CA PRO A 131 8.64 19.52 -3.32
C PRO A 131 9.42 19.92 -4.60
N ASP A 132 8.96 20.96 -5.30
CA ASP A 132 9.65 21.48 -6.49
C ASP A 132 10.82 22.41 -6.14
N LYS A 133 10.79 23.01 -4.94
CA LYS A 133 11.78 23.98 -4.46
C LYS A 133 12.95 23.34 -3.73
N VAL A 134 12.78 22.13 -3.21
CA VAL A 134 13.80 21.42 -2.45
C VAL A 134 14.22 20.19 -3.23
N LYS A 135 15.50 20.12 -3.57
CA LYS A 135 16.11 18.95 -4.19
C LYS A 135 17.27 18.49 -3.32
N MET A 136 17.37 17.18 -3.14
CA MET A 136 18.54 16.59 -2.52
C MET A 136 19.64 16.52 -3.58
N LEU A 137 20.63 17.39 -3.44
CA LEU A 137 21.85 17.33 -4.22
C LEU A 137 22.88 16.54 -3.44
N SER A 138 23.64 15.76 -4.15
CA SER A 138 24.83 15.17 -3.60
C SER A 138 26.02 16.12 -3.61
N ARG A 139 27.12 15.68 -2.98
CA ARG A 139 28.40 16.41 -2.98
C ARG A 139 29.44 15.80 -3.93
N THR A 140 29.14 14.70 -4.61
CA THR A 140 30.08 14.00 -5.49
C THR A 140 29.57 13.99 -6.93
N GLN A 141 30.46 13.67 -7.89
CA GLN A 141 30.05 13.47 -9.27
C GLN A 141 29.20 12.20 -9.34
N PRO A 142 27.93 12.27 -9.76
CA PRO A 142 27.06 11.10 -9.78
C PRO A 142 27.66 10.07 -10.73
N LEU A 143 27.99 8.90 -10.18
CA LEU A 143 28.32 7.74 -10.99
C LEU A 143 27.07 7.38 -11.80
N LEU A 144 27.26 7.01 -13.08
CA LEU A 144 26.15 6.45 -13.85
C LEU A 144 25.73 5.13 -13.19
N PRO A 145 24.44 4.96 -12.85
CA PRO A 145 23.96 3.69 -12.31
C PRO A 145 24.29 2.58 -13.30
N PRO A 146 24.80 1.41 -12.86
CA PRO A 146 24.81 0.25 -13.72
C PRO A 146 23.36 -0.12 -14.07
N LEU A 147 23.15 -0.62 -15.28
CA LEU A 147 21.90 -1.31 -15.61
C LEU A 147 21.82 -2.56 -14.73
N LEU A 148 20.91 -2.53 -13.76
CA LEU A 148 20.64 -3.66 -12.89
C LEU A 148 19.50 -4.48 -13.49
N ASP A 149 19.68 -5.80 -13.48
CA ASP A 149 18.62 -6.74 -13.82
C ASP A 149 17.54 -6.69 -12.72
N SER A 150 16.30 -6.39 -13.13
CA SER A 150 15.16 -6.31 -12.22
C SER A 150 14.88 -7.62 -11.50
N ASP A 151 15.10 -8.75 -12.15
CA ASP A 151 14.79 -10.07 -11.60
C ASP A 151 15.76 -10.42 -10.47
N VAL A 152 17.02 -10.03 -10.61
CA VAL A 152 18.04 -10.16 -9.56
C VAL A 152 17.66 -9.28 -8.37
N LEU A 153 17.28 -8.03 -8.63
CA LEU A 153 16.91 -7.08 -7.58
C LEU A 153 15.71 -7.60 -6.79
N ASP A 154 14.62 -7.95 -7.47
CA ASP A 154 13.39 -8.43 -6.85
C ASP A 154 13.64 -9.70 -6.00
N THR A 155 14.46 -10.63 -6.51
CA THR A 155 14.82 -11.85 -5.77
C THR A 155 15.58 -11.53 -4.48
N VAL A 156 16.61 -10.67 -4.55
CA VAL A 156 17.43 -10.32 -3.38
C VAL A 156 16.60 -9.56 -2.34
N TYR A 157 15.77 -8.61 -2.76
CA TYR A 157 14.88 -7.87 -1.86
C TYR A 157 13.82 -8.78 -1.21
N ALA A 158 13.22 -9.71 -1.97
CA ALA A 158 12.26 -10.66 -1.43
C ALA A 158 12.90 -11.60 -0.40
N CYS A 159 14.07 -12.15 -0.72
CA CYS A 159 14.81 -13.03 0.19
C CYS A 159 15.27 -12.31 1.47
N LEU A 160 15.72 -11.05 1.38
CA LEU A 160 16.07 -10.25 2.55
C LEU A 160 14.85 -9.96 3.42
N LEU A 161 13.71 -9.62 2.81
CA LEU A 161 12.48 -9.31 3.54
C LEU A 161 11.86 -10.55 4.22
N GLU A 162 11.94 -11.71 3.57
CA GLU A 162 11.37 -12.96 4.05
C GLU A 162 12.35 -13.80 4.87
N GLU A 163 13.56 -13.30 5.13
CA GLU A 163 14.65 -14.00 5.84
C GLU A 163 14.99 -15.36 5.20
N LYS A 164 15.00 -15.41 3.86
CA LYS A 164 15.29 -16.62 3.07
C LYS A 164 16.66 -16.55 2.40
N CYS A 165 17.26 -17.72 2.21
CA CYS A 165 18.48 -17.86 1.41
C CYS A 165 18.14 -17.94 -0.09
N PHE A 166 19.07 -17.50 -0.94
CA PHE A 166 19.00 -17.66 -2.39
C PHE A 166 20.31 -18.23 -2.94
N SER A 167 20.28 -18.72 -4.19
CA SER A 167 21.48 -19.11 -4.93
C SER A 167 21.90 -17.98 -5.87
N ALA A 168 23.20 -17.76 -6.01
CA ALA A 168 23.72 -16.66 -6.81
C ALA A 168 24.97 -17.08 -7.57
N THR A 169 25.14 -16.50 -8.74
CA THR A 169 26.37 -16.63 -9.53
C THR A 169 27.09 -15.29 -9.47
N TYR A 170 28.33 -15.27 -8.98
CA TYR A 170 29.10 -14.03 -8.82
C TYR A 170 30.40 -14.10 -9.61
N GLN A 171 30.59 -13.12 -10.50
CA GLN A 171 31.84 -12.95 -11.23
C GLN A 171 32.70 -11.89 -10.54
N ARG A 172 33.91 -12.28 -10.13
CA ARG A 172 34.87 -11.34 -9.55
C ARG A 172 35.45 -10.44 -10.64
N ARG A 173 35.80 -9.21 -10.25
CA ARG A 173 36.44 -8.25 -11.14
C ARG A 173 37.81 -8.77 -11.59
N GLY A 174 37.99 -8.94 -12.91
CA GLY A 174 39.27 -9.37 -13.50
C GLY A 174 39.46 -10.89 -13.61
N GLU A 175 38.44 -11.69 -13.26
CA GLU A 175 38.45 -13.15 -13.42
C GLU A 175 37.48 -13.56 -14.54
N ASP A 176 37.96 -14.40 -15.46
CA ASP A 176 37.14 -15.10 -16.45
C ASP A 176 36.59 -16.38 -15.83
N GLY A 177 35.51 -16.21 -15.05
CA GLY A 177 34.81 -17.31 -14.41
C GLY A 177 33.86 -16.81 -13.33
N ALA A 178 32.58 -17.19 -13.43
CA ALA A 178 31.62 -16.91 -12.39
C ALA A 178 31.56 -18.06 -11.39
N VAL A 179 31.55 -17.74 -10.10
CA VAL A 179 31.47 -18.73 -9.02
C VAL A 179 30.02 -18.88 -8.58
N ASN A 180 29.56 -20.11 -8.50
CA ASN A 180 28.21 -20.44 -8.04
C ASN A 180 28.18 -20.59 -6.52
N TYR A 181 27.38 -19.77 -5.86
CA TYR A 181 27.07 -19.83 -4.44
C TYR A 181 25.68 -20.44 -4.27
N GLY A 182 25.63 -21.68 -3.76
CA GLY A 182 24.36 -22.40 -3.61
C GLY A 182 23.47 -21.87 -2.47
N HIS A 183 24.06 -21.26 -1.45
CA HIS A 183 23.35 -20.70 -0.30
C HIS A 183 23.96 -19.35 0.09
N VAL A 184 23.26 -18.27 -0.24
CA VAL A 184 23.56 -16.90 0.18
C VAL A 184 22.47 -16.46 1.13
N ASN A 185 22.87 -16.05 2.34
CA ASN A 185 21.98 -15.44 3.31
C ASN A 185 22.12 -13.90 3.23
N PRO A 186 21.13 -13.18 2.67
CA PRO A 186 21.19 -11.72 2.62
C PRO A 186 21.04 -11.13 4.02
N LEU A 187 22.07 -10.44 4.51
CA LEU A 187 22.04 -9.77 5.81
C LEU A 187 21.64 -8.28 5.72
N GLY A 188 21.71 -7.71 4.52
CA GLY A 188 21.35 -6.31 4.29
C GLY A 188 21.71 -5.87 2.87
N ILE A 189 21.11 -4.76 2.44
CA ILE A 189 21.42 -4.07 1.19
C ILE A 189 21.95 -2.69 1.54
N VAL A 190 23.12 -2.36 1.01
CA VAL A 190 23.69 -1.02 1.10
C VAL A 190 23.46 -0.33 -0.24
N VAL A 191 22.63 0.70 -0.21
CA VAL A 191 22.46 1.59 -1.35
C VAL A 191 23.33 2.80 -1.11
N MET A 192 24.43 2.91 -1.86
CA MET A 192 25.09 4.20 -1.98
C MET A 192 24.25 5.05 -2.92
N PRO A 193 23.73 6.21 -2.46
CA PRO A 193 23.11 7.16 -3.35
C PRO A 193 24.14 7.49 -4.43
N LEU A 194 23.72 7.41 -5.69
CA LEU A 194 24.51 7.97 -6.79
C LEU A 194 24.41 9.45 -6.61
N SER A 195 25.39 9.92 -5.86
CA SER A 195 25.47 11.24 -5.37
C SER A 195 26.42 11.91 -6.35
#